data_AF-A0A960T5U8-F1
#
_entry.id   AF-A0A960T5U8-F1
#
_cell.length_a   1.000
_cell.length_b   1.000
_cell.length_c   1.000
_cell.angle_alpha   90.00
_cell.angle_beta   90.00
_cell.angle_gamma   90.00
#
_symmetry.space_group_name_H-M   'P 1'
#
loop_
_entity.id
_entity.type
_entity.pdbx_description
1 polymer ?
#
loop_
_entity_poly.entity_id
_entity_poly.type
_entity_poly.pdbx_seq_one_letter_code
_entity_poly.pdbx_strand_id
1 'polypeptide(L)' 'MIATKIHFVSAVRERVAEVVVGQDVVVERMMIALLTGGHLLLLGVPGTAKTLLVNTVAKAVDL' A
#
# COMPACT_ATOMS: atom_id res chain seq x y z
N MET A 1 14.36 7.57 24.45
CA MET A 1 12.99 8.11 24.34
C MET A 1 12.77 8.83 22.99
N ILE A 2 13.15 8.19 21.86
CA ILE A 2 13.16 8.81 20.52
C ILE A 2 12.47 7.91 19.46
N ALA A 3 11.83 6.81 19.85
CA ALA A 3 11.35 5.78 18.91
C ALA A 3 9.86 5.92 18.50
N THR A 4 9.17 7.02 18.85
CA THR A 4 7.68 7.05 18.81
C THR A 4 7.08 7.75 17.58
N LYS A 5 7.84 8.17 16.57
CA LYS A 5 7.24 8.84 15.40
C LYS A 5 7.82 8.34 14.08
N ILE A 6 6.89 7.90 13.21
CA ILE A 6 7.01 7.41 11.82
C ILE A 6 6.86 5.87 11.70
N HIS A 7 5.64 5.37 11.94
CA HIS A 7 5.26 3.98 11.64
C HIS A 7 4.06 3.85 10.68
N PHE A 8 3.54 4.95 10.12
CA PHE A 8 2.34 4.88 9.27
C PHE A 8 2.55 3.99 8.05
N VAL A 9 3.64 4.20 7.31
CA VAL A 9 3.95 3.39 6.11
C VAL A 9 4.20 1.93 6.47
N SER A 10 4.90 1.64 7.57
CA SER A 10 5.13 0.26 8.00
C SER A 10 3.83 -0.43 8.42
N ALA A 11 2.98 0.26 9.18
CA ALA A 11 1.69 -0.26 9.62
C ALA A 11 0.74 -0.54 8.45
N VAL A 12 0.68 0.36 7.46
CA VAL A 12 -0.10 0.14 6.23
C VAL A 12 0.45 -1.05 5.46
N ARG A 13 1.77 -1.15 5.29
CA ARG A 13 2.40 -2.28 4.59
C ARG A 13 2.12 -3.61 5.29
N GLU A 14 2.24 -3.66 6.61
CA GLU A 14 1.95 -4.87 7.40
C GLU A 14 0.50 -5.30 7.23
N ARG A 15 -0.46 -4.38 7.34
CA ARG A 15 -1.89 -4.68 7.15
C ARG A 15 -2.21 -5.14 5.73
N VAL A 16 -1.57 -4.57 4.71
CA VAL A 16 -1.77 -5.01 3.32
C VAL A 16 -1.18 -6.41 3.10
N ALA A 17 -0.05 -6.73 3.73
CA ALA A 17 0.62 -8.03 3.61
C ALA A 17 -0.21 -9.19 4.18
N GLU A 18 -1.16 -8.93 5.09
CA GLU A 18 -2.12 -9.94 5.59
C GLU A 18 -3.07 -10.45 4.49
N VAL A 19 -3.30 -9.66 3.43
CA VAL A 19 -4.29 -9.95 2.37
C VAL A 19 -3.64 -10.13 1.00
N VAL A 20 -2.56 -9.41 0.71
CA VAL A 20 -1.89 -9.41 -0.60
C VAL A 20 -0.41 -9.74 -0.45
N VAL A 21 -0.01 -10.87 -1.04
CA VAL A 21 1.38 -11.37 -0.98
C VAL A 21 2.15 -10.99 -2.24
N GLY A 22 3.42 -10.62 -2.08
CA GLY A 22 4.35 -10.40 -3.20
C GLY A 22 4.17 -9.09 -3.97
N GLN A 23 3.47 -8.11 -3.38
CA GLN A 23 3.22 -6.79 -3.99
C GLN A 23 3.89 -5.63 -3.23
N ASP A 24 4.92 -5.91 -2.43
CA ASP A 24 5.60 -4.92 -1.57
C ASP A 24 6.02 -3.64 -2.30
N VAL A 25 6.68 -3.79 -3.45
CA VAL A 25 7.14 -2.66 -4.27
C VAL A 25 5.98 -1.82 -4.78
N VAL A 26 4.84 -2.45 -5.10
CA VAL A 26 3.66 -1.75 -5.60
C VAL A 26 3.00 -0.98 -4.47
N VAL A 27 2.87 -1.58 -3.28
CA VAL A 27 2.39 -0.91 -2.06
C VAL A 27 3.25 0.31 -1.75
N GLU A 28 4.57 0.17 -1.76
CA GLU A 28 5.49 1.28 -1.51
C GLU A 28 5.28 2.45 -2.48
N ARG A 29 5.17 2.16 -3.79
CA ARG A 29 4.90 3.18 -4.81
C ARG A 29 3.54 3.83 -4.66
N MET A 30 2.52 3.07 -4.25
CA MET A 30 1.20 3.61 -3.94
C MET A 30 1.28 4.58 -2.76
N MET A 31 2.02 4.23 -1.69
CA MET A 31 2.23 5.14 -0.55
C MET A 31 2.96 6.42 -0.97
N ILE A 32 4.00 6.32 -1.81
CA ILE A 32 4.69 7.49 -2.36
C ILE A 32 3.71 8.38 -3.14
N ALA A 33 2.90 7.80 -4.03
CA ALA A 33 1.93 8.56 -4.82
C ALA A 33 0.90 9.26 -3.92
N LEU A 34 0.32 8.55 -2.95
CA LEU A 34 -0.67 9.10 -2.02
C LEU A 34 -0.10 10.25 -1.17
N LEU A 35 1.10 10.07 -0.61
CA LEU A 35 1.73 11.08 0.25
C LEU A 35 2.22 12.31 -0.50
N THR A 36 2.48 12.19 -1.80
CA THR A 36 2.95 13.29 -2.66
C THR A 36 1.83 13.93 -3.48
N GLY A 37 0.59 13.43 -3.39
CA GLY A 37 -0.51 13.84 -4.25
C GLY A 37 -0.34 13.44 -5.72
N GLY A 38 0.52 12.45 -5.99
CA GLY A 38 0.75 11.87 -7.31
C GLY A 38 -0.31 10.84 -7.71
N HIS A 39 -0.21 10.37 -8.96
CA HIS A 39 -1.10 9.35 -9.52
C HIS A 39 -0.29 8.13 -9.95
N LEU A 40 -0.87 6.93 -9.86
CA LEU A 40 -0.23 5.68 -10.25
C LEU A 40 -1.18 4.84 -11.11
N LEU A 41 -0.66 4.28 -12.20
CA LEU A 41 -1.40 3.37 -13.09
C LEU A 41 -0.95 1.92 -12.85
N LEU A 42 -1.87 1.06 -12.44
CA LEU A 42 -1.62 -0.37 -12.19
C LEU A 42 -1.94 -1.19 -13.45
N LEU A 43 -0.90 -1.59 -14.19
CA LEU A 43 -1.03 -2.43 -15.40
C LEU A 43 -0.56 -3.86 -15.15
N GLY A 44 -1.08 -4.80 -15.95
CA GLY A 44 -0.63 -6.19 -16.00
C GLY A 44 -1.74 -7.13 -16.47
N VAL A 45 -1.43 -8.42 -16.58
CA VAL A 45 -2.40 -9.45 -16.99
C VAL A 45 -3.53 -9.65 -15.97
N PRO A 46 -4.70 -10.22 -16.37
CA PRO A 46 -5.78 -10.57 -15.46
C PRO A 46 -5.32 -11.50 -14.32
N GLY A 47 -5.94 -11.40 -13.15
CA GLY A 47 -5.65 -12.29 -12.00
C GLY A 47 -4.47 -11.90 -11.11
N THR A 48 -3.82 -10.76 -11.36
CA THR A 48 -2.64 -10.27 -10.58
C THR A 48 -3.00 -9.45 -9.33
N ALA A 49 -4.18 -9.69 -8.75
CA ALA A 49 -4.66 -9.03 -7.54
C ALA A 49 -4.73 -7.49 -7.55
N LYS A 50 -4.63 -6.82 -8.72
CA LYS A 50 -4.65 -5.34 -8.83
C LYS A 50 -5.82 -4.68 -8.09
N THR A 51 -7.04 -5.16 -8.33
CA THR A 51 -8.25 -4.63 -7.67
C THR A 51 -8.25 -4.90 -6.16
N LEU A 52 -7.82 -6.10 -5.75
CA LEU A 52 -7.70 -6.46 -4.35
C LEU A 52 -6.68 -5.57 -3.63
N LEU A 53 -5.53 -5.33 -4.26
CA LEU A 53 -4.47 -4.48 -3.75
C LEU A 53 -4.94 -3.04 -3.52
N VAL A 54 -5.57 -2.42 -4.51
CA VAL A 54 -6.11 -1.05 -4.39
C VAL A 54 -7.12 -0.97 -3.24
N ASN A 55 -8.06 -1.91 -3.18
CA ASN A 55 -9.08 -1.93 -2.12
C ASN A 55 -8.47 -2.18 -0.73
N THR A 56 -7.42 -3.00 -0.65
CA THR A 56 -6.75 -3.30 0.63
C THR A 56 -5.95 -2.09 1.13
N VAL A 57 -5.21 -1.42 0.24
CA VAL A 57 -4.50 -0.18 0.59
C VAL A 57 -5.48 0.90 1.02
N ALA A 58 -6.58 1.10 0.27
CA ALA A 58 -7.61 2.08 0.62
C ALA A 58 -8.18 1.85 2.03
N LYS A 59 -8.50 0.60 2.38
CA LYS A 59 -8.96 0.25 3.73
C LYS A 59 -7.89 0.45 4.81
N ALA A 60 -6.62 0.21 4.48
CA ALA A 60 -5.52 0.33 5.43
C ALA A 60 -5.17 1.80 5.75
N VAL A 61 -5.46 2.75 4.85
CA VAL A 61 -5.19 4.18 5.05
C VAL A 61 -6.37 4.97 5.61
N ASP A 62 -7.60 4.45 5.52
CA ASP A 62 -8.84 5.09 6.00
C ASP A 62 -9.21 4.72 7.46
N LEU A 63 -8.26 4.16 8.21
CA LEU A 63 -8.36 3.76 9.63
C LEU A 63 -7.45 4.62 10.49
#